data_AF-A0A2S6NAR7-F1
#
_entry.id   AF-A0A2S6NAR7-F1
#
_cell.length_a   1.000
_cell.length_b   1.000
_cell.length_c   1.000
_cell.angle_alpha   90.00
_cell.angle_beta   90.00
_cell.angle_gamma   90.00
#
_symmetry.space_group_name_H-M   'P 1'
#
loop_
_entity.id
_entity.type
_entity.pdbx_description
1 polymer ?
#
loop_
_entity_poly.entity_id
_entity_poly.type
_entity_poly.pdbx_seq_one_letter_code
_entity_poly.pdbx_strand_id
1 'polypeptide(L)'
;MSRLVVVSNRVPLPSERGAKAGGLAVALADALQPGSVWFGWSGRRSSRGSATTHIQRSEGITYATIDLTEADYHSFYVNFSNGALWPLLHFRLGLLDFRSEDYAGYRAVNRQFAAALVPLLRPDDVIWVHDYHLIPLAMELRALGVTNRIGFFLHTPFVPPAIFNAMPRSSELLHGLCAYDIIGFHTRTYRSAFLDCVAENMGVHADSEGRFIWRGHHVRAIVDPIGIDADGFTKCAIDAARGADARALRDSLGKGSLAIGVDRLDYSKGLINRFEAIGRFFANYPQHRRQLSFLQVAARSREEQGSYQRLRRELDRIVGDTNGRYSEFDWTPLRYMTRAVKRDTLAGFFRLSRLAVVTPLRDGMNLVAKEYIAAQDPRDPGVLILSRFAGAAEELTEALQVNPYDSDEIAEAMHIGLSMELEERQERWRSLHKKVSANTAQRFCTVFLKHLVHPEINPERPTLRAIS
;
A
#
# COMPACT_ATOMS: atom_id res chain seq x y z
N MET A 1 12.38 27.64 2.17
CA MET A 1 12.28 26.24 1.69
C MET A 1 11.30 26.21 0.54
N SER A 2 11.60 25.44 -0.51
CA SER A 2 10.65 25.16 -1.59
C SER A 2 9.34 24.62 -1.04
N ARG A 3 8.21 25.05 -1.61
CA ARG A 3 6.90 24.51 -1.24
C ARG A 3 6.74 23.08 -1.79
N LEU A 4 6.18 22.19 -0.96
CA LEU A 4 5.87 20.82 -1.34
C LEU A 4 4.50 20.74 -2.05
N VAL A 5 4.48 20.07 -3.19
CA VAL A 5 3.27 19.75 -3.96
C VAL A 5 3.13 18.24 -4.05
N VAL A 6 2.28 17.68 -3.18
CA VAL A 6 1.93 16.25 -3.19
C VAL A 6 0.88 16.00 -4.26
N VAL A 7 1.09 14.96 -5.08
CA VAL A 7 0.10 14.51 -6.08
C VAL A 7 -0.19 13.04 -5.89
N SER A 8 -1.46 12.69 -5.71
CA SER A 8 -1.90 11.29 -5.60
C SER A 8 -3.19 11.08 -6.37
N ASN A 9 -3.51 9.81 -6.67
CA ASN A 9 -4.78 9.50 -7.34
C ASN A 9 -5.97 10.09 -6.59
N ARG A 10 -6.07 9.88 -5.27
CA ARG A 10 -7.15 10.42 -4.43
C ARG A 10 -6.60 11.37 -3.37
N VAL A 11 -7.30 12.47 -3.13
CA VAL A 11 -7.01 13.44 -2.06
C VAL A 11 -7.90 13.16 -0.84
N PRO A 12 -7.33 12.97 0.36
CA PRO A 12 -8.10 12.86 1.59
C PRO A 12 -8.55 14.25 2.04
N LEU A 13 -9.78 14.65 1.72
CA LEU A 13 -10.28 15.97 2.11
C LEU A 13 -10.35 16.08 3.65
N PRO A 14 -10.16 17.27 4.23
CA PRO A 14 -10.23 17.48 5.68
C PRO A 14 -11.55 17.01 6.33
N SER A 15 -12.65 17.08 5.59
CA SER A 15 -13.97 16.58 6.00
C SER A 15 -14.07 15.04 6.06
N GLU A 16 -13.12 14.32 5.45
CA GLU A 16 -13.04 12.86 5.46
C GLU A 16 -12.11 12.30 6.55
N ARG A 17 -11.61 13.15 7.47
CA ARG A 17 -10.75 12.72 8.59
C ARG A 17 -11.45 11.64 9.42
N GLY A 18 -10.78 10.48 9.60
CA GLY A 18 -11.30 9.30 10.31
C GLY A 18 -11.12 8.00 9.53
N ALA A 19 -12.09 7.07 9.62
CA ALA A 19 -12.04 5.72 9.01
C ALA A 19 -11.80 5.67 7.48
N LYS A 20 -11.93 6.81 6.80
CA LYS A 20 -11.73 6.96 5.35
C LYS A 20 -10.35 7.49 4.97
N ALA A 21 -9.54 7.95 5.92
CA ALA A 21 -8.17 8.37 5.68
C ALA A 21 -7.35 7.13 5.27
N GLY A 22 -6.97 7.04 3.99
CA GLY A 22 -6.12 5.95 3.47
C GLY A 22 -4.72 6.00 4.08
N GLY A 23 -3.99 4.87 4.03
CA GLY A 23 -2.63 4.78 4.61
C GLY A 23 -1.64 5.83 4.11
N LEU A 24 -1.81 6.32 2.87
CA LEU A 24 -1.00 7.42 2.32
C LEU A 24 -1.25 8.76 3.05
N ALA A 25 -2.50 9.04 3.44
CA ALA A 25 -2.86 10.25 4.18
C ALA A 25 -2.17 10.32 5.53
N VAL A 26 -2.16 9.19 6.24
CA VAL A 26 -1.49 9.06 7.52
C VAL A 26 0.02 9.18 7.35
N ALA A 27 0.59 8.53 6.33
CA ALA A 27 2.04 8.51 6.14
C ALA A 27 2.64 9.85 5.68
N LEU A 28 1.88 10.67 4.95
CA LEU A 28 2.34 11.97 4.45
C LEU A 28 1.98 13.15 5.36
N ALA A 29 1.26 12.92 6.46
CA ALA A 29 0.80 13.98 7.34
C ALA A 29 1.95 14.88 7.82
N ASP A 30 3.07 14.29 8.21
CA ASP A 30 4.24 15.01 8.73
C ASP A 30 5.01 15.80 7.64
N ALA A 31 4.88 15.42 6.37
CA ALA A 31 5.48 16.14 5.24
C ALA A 31 4.71 17.43 4.91
N LEU A 32 3.42 17.47 5.21
CA LEU A 32 2.55 18.59 4.89
C LEU A 32 2.74 19.70 5.92
N GLN A 33 3.33 20.80 5.47
CA GLN A 33 3.52 22.02 6.26
C GLN A 33 2.66 23.17 5.72
N PRO A 34 2.28 24.17 6.53
CA PRO A 34 1.58 25.36 6.04
C PRO A 34 2.20 25.91 4.76
N GLY A 35 1.38 26.09 3.73
CA GLY A 35 1.81 26.45 2.38
C GLY A 35 1.85 25.27 1.39
N SER A 36 1.90 24.02 1.85
CA SER A 36 1.91 22.83 0.97
C SER A 36 0.63 22.70 0.16
N VAL A 37 0.72 22.01 -0.98
CA VAL A 37 -0.41 21.68 -1.85
C VAL A 37 -0.58 20.16 -1.92
N TRP A 38 -1.81 19.68 -1.79
CA TRP A 38 -2.17 18.31 -2.13
C TRP A 38 -3.15 18.33 -3.30
N PHE A 39 -2.70 17.82 -4.45
CA PHE A 39 -3.47 17.72 -5.68
C PHE A 39 -3.90 16.28 -6.04
N GLY A 40 -5.09 16.11 -6.62
CA GLY A 40 -5.57 14.81 -7.13
C GLY A 40 -7.08 14.71 -7.36
N TRP A 41 -7.62 13.49 -7.47
CA TRP A 41 -9.06 13.26 -7.61
C TRP A 41 -9.81 13.48 -6.28
N SER A 42 -10.97 14.11 -6.34
CA SER A 42 -11.88 14.33 -5.21
C SER A 42 -12.56 13.05 -4.70
N GLY A 43 -12.56 11.97 -5.50
CA GLY A 43 -13.39 10.79 -5.26
C GLY A 43 -14.81 10.89 -5.84
N ARG A 44 -15.18 12.03 -6.46
CA ARG A 44 -16.49 12.25 -7.07
C ARG A 44 -16.44 12.11 -8.59
N ARG A 45 -17.58 11.68 -9.14
CA ARG A 45 -17.82 11.61 -10.58
C ARG A 45 -18.73 12.77 -10.98
N SER A 46 -18.40 13.47 -12.06
CA SER A 46 -19.19 14.61 -12.55
C SER A 46 -19.23 14.63 -14.08
N SER A 47 -20.31 15.16 -14.66
CA SER A 47 -20.43 15.29 -16.11
C SER A 47 -19.44 16.29 -16.71
N ARG A 48 -18.93 17.24 -15.91
CA ARG A 48 -17.96 18.25 -16.31
C ARG A 48 -16.50 17.79 -16.16
N GLY A 49 -16.25 16.70 -15.44
CA GLY A 49 -14.91 16.14 -15.25
C GLY A 49 -13.90 17.13 -14.65
N SER A 50 -12.68 17.11 -15.19
CA SER A 50 -11.52 17.89 -14.73
C SER A 50 -11.54 19.38 -15.10
N ALA A 51 -12.61 19.85 -15.76
CA ALA A 51 -12.69 21.23 -16.26
C ALA A 51 -12.60 22.31 -15.16
N THR A 52 -12.87 21.95 -13.90
CA THR A 52 -12.77 22.86 -12.78
C THR A 52 -11.95 22.24 -11.66
N THR A 53 -10.90 22.93 -11.21
CA THR A 53 -10.19 22.58 -9.98
C THR A 53 -10.93 23.17 -8.79
N HIS A 54 -11.27 22.34 -7.82
CA HIS A 54 -11.86 22.74 -6.55
C HIS A 54 -10.76 22.93 -5.51
N ILE A 55 -10.73 24.09 -4.86
CA ILE A 55 -9.71 24.43 -3.86
C ILE A 55 -10.36 24.53 -2.48
N GLN A 56 -9.82 23.78 -1.52
CA GLN A 56 -10.13 23.91 -0.10
C GLN A 56 -8.84 24.19 0.67
N ARG A 57 -8.92 25.00 1.72
CA ARG A 57 -7.79 25.25 2.63
C ARG A 57 -8.14 24.80 4.04
N SER A 58 -7.21 24.12 4.69
CA SER A 58 -7.33 23.70 6.09
C SER A 58 -5.93 23.63 6.70
N GLU A 59 -5.76 24.19 7.89
CA GLU A 59 -4.46 24.19 8.62
C GLU A 59 -3.28 24.72 7.79
N GLY A 60 -3.54 25.70 6.91
CA GLY A 60 -2.52 26.26 6.01
C GLY A 60 -2.17 25.38 4.80
N ILE A 61 -2.75 24.19 4.67
CA ILE A 61 -2.58 23.30 3.51
C ILE A 61 -3.65 23.62 2.46
N THR A 62 -3.25 23.62 1.18
CA THR A 62 -4.16 23.76 0.04
C THR A 62 -4.48 22.38 -0.54
N TYR A 63 -5.73 21.97 -0.47
CA TYR A 63 -6.25 20.77 -1.10
C TYR A 63 -6.89 21.17 -2.43
N ALA A 64 -6.29 20.75 -3.54
CA ALA A 64 -6.77 21.04 -4.88
C ALA A 64 -7.26 19.74 -5.53
N THR A 65 -8.55 19.65 -5.83
CA THR A 65 -9.14 18.42 -6.36
C THR A 65 -9.84 18.63 -7.68
N ILE A 66 -9.76 17.65 -8.55
CA ILE A 66 -10.60 17.56 -9.75
C ILE A 66 -11.60 16.41 -9.61
N ASP A 67 -12.71 16.50 -10.33
CA ASP A 67 -13.65 15.39 -10.47
C ASP A 67 -13.32 14.62 -11.77
N LEU A 68 -13.73 13.35 -11.86
CA LEU A 68 -13.60 12.55 -13.08
C LEU A 68 -14.95 12.40 -13.77
N THR A 69 -14.97 12.32 -15.10
CA THR A 69 -16.17 11.84 -15.79
C THR A 69 -16.38 10.34 -15.53
N GLU A 70 -17.57 9.81 -15.83
CA GLU A 70 -17.81 8.37 -15.73
C GLU A 70 -16.87 7.58 -16.66
N ALA A 71 -16.66 8.08 -17.88
CA ALA A 71 -15.76 7.46 -18.85
C ALA A 71 -14.29 7.50 -18.40
N ASP A 72 -13.84 8.63 -17.85
CA ASP A 72 -12.50 8.74 -17.28
C ASP A 72 -12.34 7.79 -16.09
N TYR A 73 -13.29 7.77 -15.16
CA TYR A 73 -13.25 6.87 -14.00
C TYR A 73 -13.12 5.40 -14.42
N HIS A 74 -13.90 4.95 -15.41
CA HIS A 74 -13.80 3.59 -15.90
C HIS A 74 -12.47 3.30 -16.59
N SER A 75 -12.12 4.07 -17.62
CA SER A 75 -10.93 3.81 -18.43
C SER A 75 -9.62 3.94 -17.64
N PHE A 76 -9.47 5.01 -16.86
CA PHE A 76 -8.27 5.27 -16.07
C PHE A 76 -8.22 4.46 -14.78
N TYR A 77 -9.28 4.49 -13.94
CA TYR A 77 -9.21 3.92 -12.59
C TYR A 77 -9.65 2.46 -12.56
N VAL A 78 -10.86 2.13 -13.05
CA VAL A 78 -11.38 0.76 -12.94
C VAL A 78 -10.61 -0.20 -13.83
N ASN A 79 -10.36 0.18 -15.09
CA ASN A 79 -9.84 -0.71 -16.11
C ASN A 79 -8.31 -0.67 -16.18
N PHE A 80 -7.68 0.40 -16.66
CA PHE A 80 -6.24 0.36 -16.86
C PHE A 80 -5.45 0.30 -15.54
N SER A 81 -5.73 1.19 -14.59
CA SER A 81 -4.99 1.20 -13.31
C SER A 81 -5.24 -0.07 -12.50
N ASN A 82 -6.50 -0.46 -12.31
CA ASN A 82 -6.83 -1.56 -11.38
C ASN A 82 -7.10 -2.92 -12.06
N GLY A 83 -7.37 -2.95 -13.36
CA GLY A 83 -7.56 -4.16 -14.18
C GLY A 83 -6.32 -4.58 -14.97
N ALA A 84 -5.39 -3.65 -15.26
CA ALA A 84 -4.13 -3.97 -15.96
C ALA A 84 -2.89 -3.78 -15.06
N LEU A 85 -2.62 -2.56 -14.57
CA LEU A 85 -1.41 -2.25 -13.80
C LEU A 85 -1.38 -2.97 -12.45
N TRP A 86 -2.47 -2.93 -11.67
CA TRP A 86 -2.52 -3.60 -10.37
C TRP A 86 -2.22 -5.11 -10.47
N PRO A 87 -2.91 -5.90 -11.32
CA PRO A 87 -2.57 -7.32 -11.47
C PRO A 87 -1.16 -7.54 -12.02
N LEU A 88 -0.68 -6.74 -12.96
CA LEU A 88 0.72 -6.81 -13.42
C LEU A 88 1.69 -6.68 -12.24
N LEU A 89 1.62 -5.55 -11.53
CA LEU A 89 2.54 -5.19 -10.44
C LEU A 89 2.45 -6.16 -9.26
N HIS A 90 1.37 -6.91 -9.11
CA HIS A 90 1.19 -7.93 -8.07
C HIS A 90 1.43 -9.37 -8.57
N PHE A 91 2.09 -9.55 -9.72
CA PHE A 91 2.45 -10.86 -10.27
C PHE A 91 1.23 -11.74 -10.60
N ARG A 92 0.11 -11.11 -10.98
CA ARG A 92 -1.16 -11.76 -11.32
C ARG A 92 -1.47 -11.61 -12.81
N LEU A 93 -0.53 -12.01 -13.67
CA LEU A 93 -0.68 -11.92 -15.14
C LEU A 93 -1.99 -12.54 -15.65
N GLY A 94 -2.45 -13.65 -15.07
CA GLY A 94 -3.74 -14.27 -15.43
C GLY A 94 -4.99 -13.44 -15.09
N LEU A 95 -4.84 -12.31 -14.40
CA LEU A 95 -5.91 -11.35 -14.10
C LEU A 95 -5.76 -10.02 -14.85
N LEU A 96 -4.70 -9.86 -15.65
CA LEU A 96 -4.44 -8.66 -16.43
C LEU A 96 -5.46 -8.58 -17.59
N ASP A 97 -6.24 -7.50 -17.62
CA ASP A 97 -7.13 -7.15 -18.73
C ASP A 97 -6.64 -5.84 -19.37
N PHE A 98 -6.06 -5.95 -20.56
CA PHE A 98 -5.55 -4.79 -21.31
C PHE A 98 -6.47 -4.48 -22.48
N ARG A 99 -6.84 -3.20 -22.60
CA ARG A 99 -7.52 -2.64 -23.76
C ARG A 99 -6.87 -1.33 -24.17
N SER A 100 -6.69 -1.13 -25.47
CA SER A 100 -6.02 0.06 -26.01
C SER A 100 -6.79 1.34 -25.68
N GLU A 101 -8.12 1.27 -25.62
CA GLU A 101 -9.01 2.40 -25.30
C GLU A 101 -8.86 2.81 -23.84
N ASP A 102 -8.73 1.83 -22.93
CA ASP A 102 -8.49 2.08 -21.51
C ASP A 102 -7.11 2.68 -21.27
N TYR A 103 -6.08 2.24 -22.01
CA TYR A 103 -4.77 2.88 -21.99
C TYR A 103 -4.82 4.33 -22.48
N ALA A 104 -5.56 4.60 -23.56
CA ALA A 104 -5.75 5.96 -24.06
C ALA A 104 -6.46 6.83 -23.02
N GLY A 105 -7.48 6.31 -22.34
CA GLY A 105 -8.16 6.98 -21.23
C GLY A 105 -7.21 7.25 -20.05
N TYR A 106 -6.38 6.28 -19.68
CA TYR A 106 -5.35 6.45 -18.64
C TYR A 106 -4.37 7.60 -18.94
N ARG A 107 -3.91 7.69 -20.19
CA ARG A 107 -3.06 8.79 -20.66
C ARG A 107 -3.82 10.12 -20.72
N ALA A 108 -5.07 10.11 -21.15
CA ALA A 108 -5.92 11.31 -21.20
C ALA A 108 -6.14 11.90 -19.80
N VAL A 109 -6.41 11.08 -18.79
CA VAL A 109 -6.57 11.54 -17.41
C VAL A 109 -5.26 12.10 -16.85
N ASN A 110 -4.11 11.47 -17.12
CA ASN A 110 -2.82 12.03 -16.71
C ASN A 110 -2.53 13.41 -17.36
N ARG A 111 -2.90 13.61 -18.63
CA ARG A 111 -2.85 14.92 -19.30
C ARG A 111 -3.76 15.95 -18.61
N GLN A 112 -4.97 15.55 -18.25
CA GLN A 112 -5.91 16.41 -17.52
C GLN A 112 -5.36 16.80 -16.14
N PHE A 113 -4.78 15.84 -15.40
CA PHE A 113 -4.12 16.10 -14.12
C PHE A 113 -2.97 17.11 -14.28
N ALA A 114 -2.11 16.93 -15.28
CA ALA A 114 -1.00 17.85 -15.55
C ALA A 114 -1.51 19.26 -15.88
N ALA A 115 -2.49 19.38 -16.79
CA ALA A 115 -3.07 20.66 -17.19
C ALA A 115 -3.73 21.41 -16.02
N ALA A 116 -4.42 20.69 -15.13
CA ALA A 116 -5.03 21.29 -13.94
C ALA A 116 -4.01 21.65 -12.85
N LEU A 117 -2.87 20.93 -12.77
CA LEU A 117 -1.83 21.19 -11.79
C LEU A 117 -0.95 22.39 -12.16
N VAL A 118 -0.61 22.57 -13.44
CA VAL A 118 0.32 23.62 -13.91
C VAL A 118 -0.02 25.03 -13.38
N PRO A 119 -1.28 25.51 -13.43
CA PRO A 119 -1.64 26.84 -12.90
C PRO A 119 -1.43 27.01 -11.40
N LEU A 120 -1.27 25.92 -10.65
CA LEU A 120 -1.05 25.93 -9.21
C LEU A 120 0.43 25.96 -8.82
N LEU A 121 1.33 25.67 -9.77
CA LEU A 121 2.76 25.53 -9.53
C LEU A 121 3.48 26.88 -9.46
N ARG A 122 4.55 26.92 -8.67
CA ARG A 122 5.55 27.99 -8.62
C ARG A 122 6.89 27.47 -9.11
N PRO A 123 7.79 28.33 -9.64
CA PRO A 123 9.07 27.89 -10.21
C PRO A 123 9.96 27.08 -9.25
N ASP A 124 9.85 27.34 -7.95
CA ASP A 124 10.67 26.70 -6.91
C ASP A 124 9.99 25.52 -6.20
N ASP A 125 8.76 25.16 -6.58
CA ASP A 125 8.04 24.02 -5.99
C ASP A 125 8.80 22.70 -6.19
N VAL A 126 8.61 21.80 -5.24
CA VAL A 126 9.03 20.40 -5.32
C VAL A 126 7.79 19.53 -5.42
N ILE A 127 7.69 18.75 -6.51
CA ILE A 127 6.53 17.93 -6.81
C ILE A 127 6.81 16.49 -6.41
N TRP A 128 5.94 15.91 -5.58
CA TRP A 128 6.05 14.51 -5.16
C TRP A 128 4.80 13.74 -5.57
N VAL A 129 4.95 12.91 -6.59
CA VAL A 129 3.87 12.10 -7.18
C VAL A 129 3.86 10.70 -6.57
N HIS A 130 2.67 10.21 -6.26
CA HIS A 130 2.47 8.92 -5.64
C HIS A 130 1.65 7.96 -6.49
N ASP A 131 2.25 6.79 -6.66
CA ASP A 131 1.62 5.53 -7.05
C ASP A 131 1.29 5.31 -8.53
N TYR A 132 1.05 4.04 -8.88
CA TYR A 132 0.95 3.53 -10.26
C TYR A 132 -0.10 4.19 -11.14
N HIS A 133 -1.10 4.86 -10.57
CA HIS A 133 -2.10 5.61 -11.32
C HIS A 133 -1.49 6.78 -12.12
N LEU A 134 -0.35 7.30 -11.67
CA LEU A 134 0.21 8.56 -12.16
C LEU A 134 1.57 8.40 -12.83
N ILE A 135 1.92 7.18 -13.30
CA ILE A 135 3.20 6.91 -13.96
C ILE A 135 3.52 7.91 -15.10
N PRO A 136 2.57 8.32 -15.97
CA PRO A 136 2.85 9.28 -17.04
C PRO A 136 2.98 10.74 -16.58
N LEU A 137 2.60 11.08 -15.35
CA LEU A 137 2.33 12.46 -14.97
C LEU A 137 3.56 13.38 -15.14
N ALA A 138 4.77 12.93 -14.80
CA ALA A 138 5.97 13.73 -15.03
C ALA A 138 6.17 14.05 -16.50
N MET A 139 6.01 13.07 -17.39
CA MET A 139 6.14 13.28 -18.84
C MET A 139 5.13 14.32 -19.35
N GLU A 140 3.89 14.26 -18.89
CA GLU A 140 2.86 15.25 -19.27
C GLU A 140 3.16 16.66 -18.69
N LEU A 141 3.69 16.74 -17.47
CA LEU A 141 4.15 18.02 -16.90
C LEU A 141 5.35 18.60 -17.67
N ARG A 142 6.32 17.75 -18.06
CA ARG A 142 7.47 18.18 -18.89
C ARG A 142 7.02 18.69 -20.25
N ALA A 143 6.02 18.05 -20.87
CA ALA A 143 5.45 18.51 -22.13
C ALA A 143 4.80 19.89 -22.04
N LEU A 144 4.34 20.29 -20.84
CA LEU A 144 3.80 21.62 -20.55
C LEU A 144 4.87 22.63 -20.06
N GLY A 145 6.16 22.29 -20.16
CA GLY A 145 7.26 23.19 -19.80
C GLY A 145 7.61 23.25 -18.31
N VAL A 146 7.06 22.35 -17.48
CA VAL A 146 7.38 22.31 -16.05
C VAL A 146 8.82 21.87 -15.85
N THR A 147 9.63 22.73 -15.21
CA THR A 147 11.05 22.48 -14.90
C THR A 147 11.30 22.14 -13.43
N ASN A 148 10.28 22.14 -12.58
CA ASN A 148 10.38 21.75 -11.17
C ASN A 148 11.02 20.38 -10.97
N ARG A 149 11.54 20.13 -9.76
CA ARG A 149 11.97 18.79 -9.37
C ARG A 149 10.73 17.92 -9.12
N ILE A 150 10.67 16.75 -9.74
CA ILE A 150 9.54 15.83 -9.68
C ILE A 150 10.05 14.47 -9.22
N GLY A 151 9.62 14.04 -8.03
CA GLY A 151 9.83 12.71 -7.52
C GLY A 151 8.61 11.83 -7.72
N PHE A 152 8.82 10.53 -7.94
CA PHE A 152 7.79 9.51 -7.94
C PHE A 152 8.05 8.50 -6.82
N PHE A 153 7.01 8.06 -6.14
CA PHE A 153 7.11 6.93 -5.21
C PHE A 153 6.06 5.87 -5.55
N LEU A 154 6.51 4.63 -5.78
CA LEU A 154 5.63 3.48 -6.05
C LEU A 154 5.32 2.71 -4.77
N HIS A 155 4.04 2.67 -4.39
CA HIS A 155 3.60 2.00 -3.15
C HIS A 155 3.26 0.52 -3.33
N THR A 156 3.08 0.09 -4.58
CA THR A 156 2.93 -1.32 -4.94
C THR A 156 4.29 -1.98 -5.11
N PRO A 157 4.36 -3.32 -5.26
CA PRO A 157 5.56 -3.96 -5.77
C PRO A 157 5.93 -3.44 -7.17
N PHE A 158 7.16 -3.73 -7.59
CA PHE A 158 7.59 -3.65 -8.98
C PHE A 158 7.98 -5.05 -9.47
N VAL A 159 7.89 -5.28 -10.79
CA VAL A 159 8.06 -6.59 -11.41
C VAL A 159 9.34 -6.68 -12.23
N PRO A 160 9.98 -7.87 -12.32
CA PRO A 160 11.15 -8.07 -13.16
C PRO A 160 10.78 -7.98 -14.66
N PRO A 161 11.77 -7.82 -15.57
CA PRO A 161 11.54 -7.62 -16.99
C PRO A 161 10.61 -8.66 -17.63
N ALA A 162 10.81 -9.95 -17.32
CA ALA A 162 10.00 -11.05 -17.86
C ALA A 162 8.50 -10.90 -17.60
N ILE A 163 8.10 -10.22 -16.52
CA ILE A 163 6.70 -9.93 -16.20
C ILE A 163 6.31 -8.55 -16.70
N PHE A 164 7.17 -7.54 -16.51
CA PHE A 164 6.90 -6.16 -16.96
C PHE A 164 6.61 -6.10 -18.47
N ASN A 165 7.39 -6.85 -19.25
CA ASN A 165 7.29 -6.88 -20.71
C ASN A 165 6.03 -7.59 -21.22
N ALA A 166 5.28 -8.29 -20.36
CA ALA A 166 3.97 -8.83 -20.71
C ALA A 166 2.89 -7.75 -20.84
N MET A 167 3.11 -6.54 -20.29
CA MET A 167 2.20 -5.42 -20.44
C MET A 167 2.32 -4.81 -21.84
N PRO A 168 1.25 -4.77 -22.64
CA PRO A 168 1.26 -3.98 -23.86
C PRO A 168 1.55 -2.51 -23.53
N ARG A 169 2.40 -1.85 -24.34
CA ARG A 169 2.89 -0.48 -24.07
C ARG A 169 3.78 -0.36 -22.82
N SER A 170 4.41 -1.44 -22.36
CA SER A 170 5.39 -1.44 -21.26
C SER A 170 6.50 -0.40 -21.44
N SER A 171 7.04 -0.26 -22.65
CA SER A 171 8.06 0.74 -22.98
C SER A 171 7.57 2.18 -22.73
N GLU A 172 6.32 2.49 -23.07
CA GLU A 172 5.75 3.83 -22.82
C GLU A 172 5.57 4.11 -21.32
N LEU A 173 5.20 3.09 -20.53
CA LEU A 173 5.13 3.21 -19.07
C LEU A 173 6.52 3.41 -18.46
N LEU A 174 7.53 2.70 -18.95
CA LEU A 174 8.90 2.81 -18.48
C LEU A 174 9.49 4.18 -18.81
N HIS A 175 9.21 4.72 -19.99
CA HIS A 175 9.57 6.10 -20.35
C HIS A 175 8.87 7.12 -19.44
N GLY A 176 7.61 6.89 -19.07
CA GLY A 176 6.89 7.71 -18.10
C GLY A 176 7.59 7.77 -16.74
N LEU A 177 8.01 6.61 -16.22
CA LEU A 177 8.81 6.54 -14.99
C LEU A 177 10.16 7.28 -15.13
N CYS A 178 10.83 7.17 -16.28
CA CYS A 178 12.11 7.84 -16.51
C CYS A 178 11.99 9.35 -16.77
N ALA A 179 10.79 9.93 -16.75
CA ALA A 179 10.59 11.38 -16.80
C ALA A 179 10.70 12.07 -15.42
N TYR A 180 10.76 11.29 -14.33
CA TYR A 180 10.97 11.76 -12.97
C TYR A 180 12.46 11.91 -12.65
N ASP A 181 12.79 12.86 -11.76
CA ASP A 181 14.17 13.06 -11.30
C ASP A 181 14.56 12.00 -10.24
N ILE A 182 13.63 11.65 -9.34
CA ILE A 182 13.78 10.59 -8.33
C ILE A 182 12.63 9.58 -8.46
N ILE A 183 12.95 8.29 -8.38
CA ILE A 183 11.98 7.19 -8.36
C ILE A 183 12.23 6.35 -7.10
N GLY A 184 11.28 6.33 -6.18
CA GLY A 184 11.38 5.58 -4.93
C GLY A 184 10.59 4.28 -4.94
N PHE A 185 11.18 3.25 -4.34
CA PHE A 185 10.59 1.95 -4.11
C PHE A 185 10.69 1.54 -2.65
N HIS A 186 9.83 0.63 -2.21
CA HIS A 186 9.84 0.14 -0.84
C HIS A 186 11.01 -0.81 -0.51
N THR A 187 11.45 -1.62 -1.47
CA THR A 187 12.43 -2.70 -1.23
C THR A 187 13.58 -2.63 -2.22
N ARG A 188 14.71 -3.24 -1.85
CA ARG A 188 15.84 -3.40 -2.79
C ARG A 188 15.45 -4.21 -4.01
N THR A 189 14.66 -5.26 -3.82
CA THR A 189 14.15 -6.13 -4.88
C THR A 189 13.36 -5.34 -5.94
N TYR A 190 12.47 -4.43 -5.52
CA TYR A 190 11.66 -3.66 -6.47
C TYR A 190 12.49 -2.61 -7.21
N ARG A 191 13.45 -1.96 -6.53
CA ARG A 191 14.41 -1.07 -7.20
C ARG A 191 15.24 -1.82 -8.23
N SER A 192 15.80 -2.98 -7.88
CA SER A 192 16.59 -3.79 -8.82
C SER A 192 15.75 -4.20 -10.03
N ALA A 193 14.53 -4.70 -9.81
CA ALA A 193 13.63 -5.06 -10.90
C ALA A 193 13.34 -3.89 -11.87
N PHE A 194 13.20 -2.67 -11.35
CA PHE A 194 13.08 -1.47 -12.18
C PHE A 194 14.34 -1.19 -12.99
N LEU A 195 15.53 -1.24 -12.36
CA LEU A 195 16.80 -1.02 -13.03
C LEU A 195 17.08 -2.10 -14.09
N ASP A 196 16.69 -3.35 -13.84
CA ASP A 196 16.76 -4.44 -14.81
C ASP A 196 15.83 -4.17 -16.01
N CYS A 197 14.62 -3.64 -15.77
CA CYS A 197 13.72 -3.25 -16.85
C CYS A 197 14.31 -2.11 -17.70
N VAL A 198 14.97 -1.13 -17.07
CA VAL A 198 15.67 -0.03 -17.76
C VAL A 198 16.83 -0.58 -18.60
N ALA A 199 17.65 -1.46 -18.03
CA ALA A 199 18.78 -2.06 -18.74
C ALA A 199 18.31 -2.86 -19.96
N GLU A 200 17.33 -3.76 -19.78
CA GLU A 200 16.85 -4.65 -20.84
C GLU A 200 16.08 -3.92 -21.94
N ASN A 201 15.18 -2.99 -21.58
CA ASN A 201 14.28 -2.36 -22.55
C ASN A 201 14.86 -1.09 -23.19
N MET A 202 15.85 -0.45 -22.55
CA MET A 202 16.36 0.86 -22.97
C MET A 202 17.86 0.85 -23.24
N GLY A 203 18.58 -0.23 -22.92
CA GLY A 203 20.03 -0.32 -23.07
C GLY A 203 20.80 0.65 -22.16
N VAL A 204 20.17 1.08 -21.06
CA VAL A 204 20.74 2.06 -20.12
C VAL A 204 21.08 1.37 -18.81
N HIS A 205 22.34 1.47 -18.38
CA HIS A 205 22.79 0.91 -17.12
C HIS A 205 22.93 2.01 -16.07
N ALA A 206 22.35 1.77 -14.89
CA ALA A 206 22.53 2.64 -13.75
C ALA A 206 23.84 2.33 -13.01
N ASP A 207 24.40 3.33 -12.35
CA ASP A 207 25.51 3.13 -11.42
C ASP A 207 25.07 2.42 -10.13
N SER A 208 26.02 2.17 -9.22
CA SER A 208 25.76 1.52 -7.93
C SER A 208 24.72 2.26 -7.06
N GLU A 209 24.63 3.57 -7.19
CA GLU A 209 23.65 4.40 -6.48
C GLU A 209 22.30 4.49 -7.19
N GLY A 210 22.16 3.86 -8.36
CA GLY A 210 20.93 3.80 -9.15
C GLY A 210 20.72 5.05 -10.00
N ARG A 211 21.79 5.78 -10.32
CA ARG A 211 21.75 6.95 -11.20
C ARG A 211 22.00 6.55 -12.65
N PHE A 212 21.26 7.14 -13.56
CA PHE A 212 21.45 7.01 -15.00
C PHE A 212 20.95 8.26 -15.74
N ILE A 213 21.31 8.37 -17.02
CA ILE A 213 20.83 9.45 -17.90
C ILE A 213 19.88 8.84 -18.93
N TRP A 214 18.68 9.40 -19.04
CA TRP A 214 17.70 9.04 -20.06
C TRP A 214 17.30 10.26 -20.88
N ARG A 215 17.57 10.26 -22.19
CA ARG A 215 17.28 11.38 -23.10
C ARG A 215 17.79 12.74 -22.59
N GLY A 216 18.98 12.75 -21.98
CA GLY A 216 19.58 13.95 -21.38
C GLY A 216 19.05 14.33 -19.99
N HIS A 217 18.14 13.53 -19.40
CA HIS A 217 17.63 13.72 -18.04
C HIS A 217 18.32 12.81 -17.04
N HIS A 218 18.75 13.37 -15.92
CA HIS A 218 19.27 12.60 -14.78
C HIS A 218 18.12 11.96 -14.01
N VAL A 219 18.20 10.65 -13.83
CA VAL A 219 17.22 9.86 -13.08
C VAL A 219 17.95 9.10 -11.97
N ARG A 220 17.37 9.04 -10.77
CA ARG A 220 17.87 8.21 -9.67
C ARG A 220 16.78 7.33 -9.08
N ALA A 221 17.02 6.02 -9.07
CA ALA A 221 16.18 5.05 -8.37
C ALA A 221 16.68 4.82 -6.93
N ILE A 222 15.81 4.95 -5.93
CA ILE A 222 16.13 4.80 -4.50
C ILE A 222 15.23 3.79 -3.79
N VAL A 223 15.67 3.33 -2.62
CA VAL A 223 14.86 2.51 -1.71
C VAL A 223 14.53 3.35 -0.49
N ASP A 224 13.25 3.51 -0.19
CA ASP A 224 12.76 4.21 1.00
C ASP A 224 11.49 3.54 1.54
N PRO A 225 11.62 2.57 2.45
CA PRO A 225 10.49 1.81 2.98
C PRO A 225 9.60 2.70 3.84
N ILE A 226 8.31 2.78 3.52
CA ILE A 226 7.36 3.58 4.28
C ILE A 226 7.13 3.01 5.68
N GLY A 227 7.10 3.91 6.67
CA GLY A 227 6.89 3.60 8.08
C GLY A 227 5.50 3.94 8.60
N ILE A 228 5.34 3.87 9.92
CA ILE A 228 4.17 4.36 10.65
C ILE A 228 4.60 5.30 11.79
N ASP A 229 3.66 6.10 12.31
CA ASP A 229 3.81 6.69 13.65
C ASP A 229 3.58 5.60 14.69
N ALA A 230 4.67 4.91 15.08
CA ALA A 230 4.61 3.78 16.01
C ALA A 230 4.13 4.23 17.40
N ASP A 231 4.69 5.31 17.93
CA ASP A 231 4.40 5.79 19.28
C ASP A 231 2.96 6.29 19.40
N GLY A 232 2.47 7.05 18.42
CA GLY A 232 1.07 7.47 18.36
C GLY A 232 0.13 6.27 18.24
N PHE A 233 0.50 5.25 17.45
CA PHE A 233 -0.30 4.03 17.33
C PHE A 233 -0.31 3.19 18.60
N THR A 234 0.81 3.09 19.32
CA THR A 234 0.87 2.41 20.63
C THR A 234 -0.07 3.07 21.64
N LYS A 235 -0.06 4.40 21.74
CA LYS A 235 -0.98 5.15 22.61
C LYS A 235 -2.43 4.89 22.24
N CYS A 236 -2.75 5.00 20.94
CA CYS A 236 -4.07 4.69 20.41
C CYS A 236 -4.53 3.26 20.76
N ALA A 237 -3.65 2.27 20.62
CA ALA A 237 -3.95 0.88 20.94
C ALA A 237 -4.24 0.65 22.43
N ILE A 238 -3.50 1.31 23.32
CA ILE A 238 -3.72 1.25 24.78
C ILE A 238 -5.11 1.78 25.14
N ASP A 239 -5.48 2.94 24.57
CA ASP A 239 -6.77 3.57 24.84
C ASP A 239 -7.92 2.77 24.20
N ALA A 240 -7.75 2.33 22.95
CA ALA A 240 -8.76 1.56 22.24
C ALA A 240 -9.02 0.19 22.88
N ALA A 241 -8.01 -0.46 23.47
CA ALA A 241 -8.19 -1.72 24.20
C ALA A 241 -9.08 -1.57 25.46
N ARG A 242 -9.23 -0.35 25.97
CA ARG A 242 -10.16 0.00 27.06
C ARG A 242 -11.53 0.47 26.53
N GLY A 243 -11.73 0.53 25.22
CA GLY A 243 -12.99 0.93 24.59
C GLY A 243 -14.09 -0.13 24.69
N ALA A 244 -15.33 0.27 24.40
CA ALA A 244 -16.49 -0.62 24.42
C ALA A 244 -16.36 -1.77 23.40
N ASP A 245 -15.91 -1.47 22.18
CA ASP A 245 -15.73 -2.47 21.12
C ASP A 245 -14.70 -3.54 21.49
N ALA A 246 -13.57 -3.14 22.07
CA ALA A 246 -12.52 -4.06 22.53
C ALA A 246 -12.99 -4.94 23.69
N ARG A 247 -13.76 -4.38 24.64
CA ARG A 247 -14.41 -5.17 25.70
C ARG A 247 -15.40 -6.18 25.12
N ALA A 248 -16.29 -5.75 24.23
CA ALA A 248 -17.28 -6.62 23.60
C ALA A 248 -16.62 -7.77 22.83
N LEU A 249 -15.52 -7.48 22.10
CA LEU A 249 -14.74 -8.52 21.42
C LEU A 249 -14.13 -9.50 22.43
N ARG A 250 -13.46 -9.01 23.47
CA ARG A 250 -12.86 -9.86 24.50
C ARG A 250 -13.91 -10.73 25.20
N ASP A 251 -15.03 -10.15 25.61
CA ASP A 251 -16.09 -10.87 26.31
C ASP A 251 -16.69 -11.97 25.41
N SER A 252 -16.81 -11.70 24.10
CA SER A 252 -17.26 -12.69 23.11
C SER A 252 -16.27 -13.83 22.83
N LEU A 253 -15.02 -13.73 23.28
CA LEU A 253 -14.01 -14.79 23.15
C LEU A 253 -13.98 -15.70 24.39
N GLY A 254 -14.58 -15.27 25.50
CA GLY A 254 -14.52 -15.98 26.77
C GLY A 254 -13.08 -16.17 27.25
N LYS A 255 -12.66 -17.43 27.40
CA LYS A 255 -11.27 -17.78 27.77
C LYS A 255 -10.35 -17.98 26.56
N GLY A 256 -10.91 -17.94 25.34
CA GLY A 256 -10.16 -18.15 24.11
C GLY A 256 -9.30 -16.94 23.72
N SER A 257 -8.24 -17.21 22.97
CA SER A 257 -7.38 -16.23 22.32
C SER A 257 -7.95 -15.78 20.97
N LEU A 258 -7.43 -14.67 20.47
CA LEU A 258 -7.76 -14.13 19.16
C LEU A 258 -6.56 -14.21 18.21
N ALA A 259 -6.77 -14.76 17.02
CA ALA A 259 -5.93 -14.49 15.86
C ALA A 259 -6.64 -13.48 14.95
N ILE A 260 -5.89 -12.60 14.28
CA ILE A 260 -6.48 -11.54 13.45
C ILE A 260 -5.80 -11.44 12.08
N GLY A 261 -6.63 -11.20 11.05
CA GLY A 261 -6.21 -10.73 9.73
C GLY A 261 -6.99 -9.47 9.37
N VAL A 262 -6.32 -8.45 8.86
CA VAL A 262 -6.95 -7.18 8.47
C VAL A 262 -6.44 -6.76 7.10
N ASP A 263 -7.33 -6.72 6.13
CA ASP A 263 -6.98 -6.45 4.74
C ASP A 263 -8.12 -5.72 4.02
N ARG A 264 -7.81 -5.17 2.85
CA ARG A 264 -8.84 -4.95 1.83
C ARG A 264 -9.20 -6.30 1.23
N LEU A 265 -10.45 -6.48 0.83
CA LEU A 265 -10.86 -7.63 0.02
C LEU A 265 -10.21 -7.49 -1.36
N ASP A 266 -9.03 -8.09 -1.53
CA ASP A 266 -8.16 -7.93 -2.69
C ASP A 266 -7.37 -9.22 -2.91
N TYR A 267 -7.25 -9.66 -4.17
CA TYR A 267 -6.65 -10.95 -4.51
C TYR A 267 -5.14 -11.00 -4.26
N SER A 268 -4.49 -9.85 -4.04
CA SER A 268 -3.09 -9.78 -3.62
C SER A 268 -2.89 -10.28 -2.18
N LYS A 269 -3.94 -10.31 -1.35
CA LYS A 269 -3.86 -10.51 0.10
C LYS A 269 -3.84 -11.98 0.55
N GLY A 270 -3.89 -12.93 -0.38
CA GLY A 270 -3.79 -14.36 -0.06
C GLY A 270 -4.91 -14.88 0.84
N LEU A 271 -6.08 -14.22 0.82
CA LEU A 271 -7.18 -14.54 1.74
C LEU A 271 -7.69 -15.97 1.59
N ILE A 272 -7.70 -16.52 0.36
CA ILE A 272 -8.08 -17.91 0.11
C ILE A 272 -7.12 -18.85 0.84
N ASN A 273 -5.81 -18.75 0.56
CA ASN A 273 -4.78 -19.54 1.21
C ASN A 273 -4.81 -19.41 2.73
N ARG A 274 -5.02 -18.20 3.24
CA ARG A 274 -5.16 -17.95 4.68
C ARG A 274 -6.37 -18.66 5.28
N PHE A 275 -7.53 -18.61 4.62
CA PHE A 275 -8.74 -19.24 5.13
C PHE A 275 -8.64 -20.77 5.09
N GLU A 276 -8.03 -21.31 4.04
CA GLU A 276 -7.69 -22.74 3.97
C GLU A 276 -6.71 -23.13 5.09
N ALA A 277 -5.68 -22.32 5.34
CA ALA A 277 -4.73 -22.55 6.43
C ALA A 277 -5.40 -22.56 7.81
N ILE A 278 -6.41 -21.71 8.04
CA ILE A 278 -7.20 -21.74 9.29
C ILE A 278 -7.95 -23.07 9.42
N GLY A 279 -8.54 -23.57 8.33
CA GLY A 279 -9.15 -24.90 8.31
C GLY A 279 -8.15 -26.00 8.62
N ARG A 280 -6.97 -25.98 7.99
CA ARG A 280 -5.87 -26.95 8.23
C ARG A 280 -5.33 -26.86 9.66
N PHE A 281 -5.21 -25.66 10.22
CA PHE A 281 -4.79 -25.44 11.60
C PHE A 281 -5.72 -26.17 12.58
N PHE A 282 -7.04 -26.00 12.44
CA PHE A 282 -7.99 -26.71 13.32
C PHE A 282 -8.06 -28.22 13.05
N ALA A 283 -7.76 -28.68 11.82
CA ALA A 283 -7.64 -30.10 11.50
C ALA A 283 -6.42 -30.73 12.19
N ASN A 284 -5.24 -30.15 11.98
CA ASN A 284 -3.95 -30.70 12.37
C ASN A 284 -3.61 -30.49 13.85
N TYR A 285 -4.15 -29.43 14.46
CA TYR A 285 -3.90 -29.07 15.86
C TYR A 285 -5.21 -28.97 16.65
N PRO A 286 -5.92 -30.10 16.87
CA PRO A 286 -7.23 -30.11 17.53
C PRO A 286 -7.20 -29.55 18.97
N GLN A 287 -6.05 -29.55 19.64
CA GLN A 287 -5.87 -28.95 20.97
C GLN A 287 -6.18 -27.44 21.01
N HIS A 288 -6.12 -26.76 19.87
CA HIS A 288 -6.40 -25.33 19.75
C HIS A 288 -7.87 -25.02 19.45
N ARG A 289 -8.70 -26.04 19.21
CA ARG A 289 -10.16 -25.86 19.04
C ARG A 289 -10.76 -25.32 20.33
N ARG A 290 -11.69 -24.37 20.21
CA ARG A 290 -12.29 -23.61 21.33
C ARG A 290 -11.30 -22.76 22.17
N GLN A 291 -9.99 -22.84 21.88
CA GLN A 291 -8.96 -22.00 22.50
C GLN A 291 -8.58 -20.80 21.63
N LEU A 292 -8.89 -20.83 20.33
CA LEU A 292 -8.64 -19.75 19.40
C LEU A 292 -9.88 -19.46 18.56
N SER A 293 -10.20 -18.19 18.36
CA SER A 293 -11.03 -17.74 17.23
C SER A 293 -10.19 -16.87 16.30
N PHE A 294 -10.42 -16.98 15.00
CA PHE A 294 -9.82 -16.11 14.00
C PHE A 294 -10.81 -15.02 13.58
N LEU A 295 -10.39 -13.76 13.59
CA LEU A 295 -11.13 -12.63 13.05
C LEU A 295 -10.47 -12.13 11.76
N GLN A 296 -11.15 -12.27 10.63
CA GLN A 296 -10.81 -11.55 9.40
C GLN A 296 -11.67 -10.30 9.26
N VAL A 297 -11.04 -9.13 9.23
CA VAL A 297 -11.64 -7.89 8.73
C VAL A 297 -11.18 -7.70 7.28
N ALA A 298 -12.13 -7.68 6.34
CA ALA A 298 -11.90 -7.55 4.91
C ALA A 298 -12.72 -6.40 4.33
N ALA A 299 -12.20 -5.18 4.39
CA ALA A 299 -12.92 -4.01 3.90
C ALA A 299 -13.19 -4.11 2.38
N ARG A 300 -14.45 -3.93 1.96
CA ARG A 300 -14.86 -3.96 0.54
C ARG A 300 -14.05 -2.96 -0.29
N SER A 301 -13.63 -3.38 -1.48
CA SER A 301 -12.84 -2.59 -2.42
C SER A 301 -13.20 -3.00 -3.85
N ARG A 302 -13.29 -2.01 -4.77
CA ARG A 302 -13.39 -2.23 -6.24
C ARG A 302 -14.48 -3.23 -6.66
N GLU A 303 -15.68 -3.05 -6.13
CA GLU A 303 -16.77 -4.03 -6.25
C GLU A 303 -17.32 -4.22 -7.67
N GLU A 304 -17.05 -3.26 -8.55
CA GLU A 304 -17.45 -3.30 -9.96
C GLU A 304 -16.60 -4.29 -10.78
N GLN A 305 -15.46 -4.75 -10.25
CA GLN A 305 -14.61 -5.72 -10.94
C GLN A 305 -15.00 -7.18 -10.64
N GLY A 306 -15.19 -7.97 -11.70
CA GLY A 306 -15.59 -9.38 -11.59
C GLY A 306 -14.60 -10.26 -10.82
N SER A 307 -13.30 -9.95 -10.83
CA SER A 307 -12.28 -10.69 -10.05
C SER A 307 -12.49 -10.55 -8.54
N TYR A 308 -12.92 -9.39 -8.05
CA TYR A 308 -13.21 -9.13 -6.64
C TYR A 308 -14.51 -9.82 -6.22
N GLN A 309 -15.53 -9.83 -7.08
CA GLN A 309 -16.77 -10.55 -6.84
C GLN A 309 -16.57 -12.07 -6.77
N ARG A 310 -15.72 -12.63 -7.63
CA ARG A 310 -15.34 -14.06 -7.58
C ARG A 310 -14.58 -14.40 -6.30
N LEU A 311 -13.59 -13.58 -5.92
CA LEU A 311 -12.85 -13.75 -4.68
C LEU A 311 -13.80 -13.78 -3.47
N ARG A 312 -14.74 -12.84 -3.38
CA ARG A 312 -15.70 -12.80 -2.28
C ARG A 312 -16.53 -14.07 -2.19
N ARG A 313 -17.10 -14.55 -3.30
CA ARG A 313 -17.90 -15.78 -3.33
C ARG A 313 -17.10 -16.98 -2.83
N GLU A 314 -15.84 -17.05 -3.21
CA GLU A 314 -14.96 -18.14 -2.79
C GLU A 314 -14.63 -18.06 -1.29
N LEU A 315 -14.37 -16.86 -0.76
CA LEU A 315 -14.19 -16.65 0.67
C LEU A 315 -15.45 -17.03 1.46
N ASP A 316 -16.63 -16.59 1.01
CA ASP A 316 -17.92 -16.92 1.65
C ASP A 316 -18.11 -18.45 1.72
N ARG A 317 -17.74 -19.17 0.66
CA ARG A 317 -17.78 -20.65 0.62
C ARG A 317 -16.82 -21.28 1.64
N ILE A 318 -15.56 -20.84 1.69
CA ILE A 318 -14.56 -21.39 2.61
C ILE A 318 -14.93 -21.10 4.07
N VAL A 319 -15.46 -19.91 4.36
CA VAL A 319 -15.96 -19.58 5.71
C VAL A 319 -17.11 -20.51 6.10
N GLY A 320 -18.07 -20.74 5.20
CA GLY A 320 -19.19 -21.65 5.44
C GLY A 320 -18.73 -23.08 5.72
N ASP A 321 -17.82 -23.61 4.90
CA ASP A 321 -17.25 -24.96 5.08
C ASP A 321 -16.46 -25.08 6.40
N THR A 322 -15.57 -24.13 6.68
CA THR A 322 -14.74 -24.15 7.90
C THR A 322 -15.61 -24.07 9.15
N ASN A 323 -16.55 -23.12 9.19
CA ASN A 323 -17.45 -22.99 10.34
C ASN A 323 -18.40 -24.17 10.45
N GLY A 324 -18.91 -24.73 9.35
CA GLY A 324 -19.75 -25.93 9.37
C GLY A 324 -19.06 -27.15 9.96
N ARG A 325 -17.75 -27.29 9.78
CA ARG A 325 -16.96 -28.42 10.32
C ARG A 325 -16.58 -28.29 11.78
N TYR A 326 -16.32 -27.07 12.26
CA TYR A 326 -15.64 -26.86 13.54
C TYR A 326 -16.43 -26.01 14.54
N SER A 327 -17.51 -25.34 14.15
CA SER A 327 -18.27 -24.52 15.10
C SER A 327 -18.97 -25.38 16.13
N GLU A 328 -19.11 -24.81 17.33
CA GLU A 328 -19.92 -25.33 18.42
C GLU A 328 -21.00 -24.30 18.77
N PHE A 329 -21.99 -24.68 19.58
CA PHE A 329 -23.10 -23.77 19.97
C PHE A 329 -22.64 -22.46 20.63
N ASP A 330 -21.44 -22.46 21.22
CA ASP A 330 -20.81 -21.32 21.90
C ASP A 330 -19.47 -20.88 21.27
N TRP A 331 -19.07 -21.44 20.12
CA TRP A 331 -17.79 -21.11 19.49
C TRP A 331 -17.87 -21.03 17.96
N THR A 332 -17.47 -19.87 17.43
CA THR A 332 -17.26 -19.66 15.99
C THR A 332 -15.75 -19.56 15.69
N PRO A 333 -15.18 -20.51 14.93
CA PRO A 333 -13.74 -20.56 14.66
C PRO A 333 -13.28 -19.44 13.72
N LEU A 334 -14.01 -19.19 12.62
CA LEU A 334 -13.67 -18.17 11.63
C LEU A 334 -14.74 -17.08 11.55
N ARG A 335 -14.45 -15.93 12.16
CA ARG A 335 -15.28 -14.73 12.15
C ARG A 335 -14.85 -13.84 10.98
N TYR A 336 -15.72 -13.66 9.98
CA TYR A 336 -15.42 -12.91 8.77
C TYR A 336 -16.32 -11.68 8.63
N MET A 337 -15.70 -10.50 8.55
CA MET A 337 -16.38 -9.21 8.43
C MET A 337 -15.99 -8.50 7.15
N THR A 338 -16.97 -8.13 6.32
CA THR A 338 -16.74 -7.39 5.06
C THR A 338 -16.87 -5.87 5.20
N ARG A 339 -17.05 -5.37 6.43
CA ARG A 339 -17.24 -3.94 6.71
C ARG A 339 -15.90 -3.32 7.10
N ALA A 340 -15.70 -2.06 6.72
CA ALA A 340 -14.56 -1.29 7.21
C ALA A 340 -14.70 -1.06 8.72
N VAL A 341 -13.60 -1.23 9.44
CA VAL A 341 -13.50 -0.95 10.87
C VAL A 341 -12.59 0.26 11.04
N LYS A 342 -12.91 1.14 12.00
CA LYS A 342 -12.10 2.32 12.29
C LYS A 342 -10.69 1.88 12.70
N ARG A 343 -9.68 2.61 12.25
CA ARG A 343 -8.26 2.35 12.55
C ARG A 343 -8.01 2.26 14.07
N ASP A 344 -8.61 3.15 14.86
CA ASP A 344 -8.47 3.16 16.31
C ASP A 344 -9.05 1.90 16.95
N THR A 345 -10.23 1.46 16.52
CA THR A 345 -10.84 0.20 16.97
C THR A 345 -9.94 -1.01 16.61
N LEU A 346 -9.36 -1.01 15.41
CA LEU A 346 -8.41 -2.05 14.98
C LEU A 346 -7.15 -2.06 15.85
N ALA A 347 -6.64 -0.90 16.28
CA ALA A 347 -5.51 -0.83 17.20
C ALA A 347 -5.77 -1.59 18.51
N GLY A 348 -6.99 -1.45 19.06
CA GLY A 348 -7.44 -2.23 20.21
C GLY A 348 -7.53 -3.73 19.93
N PHE A 349 -8.04 -4.12 18.76
CA PHE A 349 -8.12 -5.53 18.37
C PHE A 349 -6.73 -6.16 18.14
N PHE A 350 -5.79 -5.41 17.57
CA PHE A 350 -4.40 -5.83 17.45
C PHE A 350 -3.77 -6.05 18.81
N ARG A 351 -3.97 -5.14 19.76
CA ARG A 351 -3.46 -5.29 21.13
C ARG A 351 -4.04 -6.50 21.87
N LEU A 352 -5.28 -6.90 21.57
CA LEU A 352 -5.93 -8.06 22.16
C LEU A 352 -5.58 -9.39 21.48
N SER A 353 -4.98 -9.36 20.28
CA SER A 353 -4.77 -10.57 19.48
C SER A 353 -3.42 -11.22 19.76
N ARG A 354 -3.47 -12.52 20.02
CA ARG A 354 -2.31 -13.37 20.24
C ARG A 354 -1.51 -13.60 18.96
N LEU A 355 -2.19 -13.64 17.81
CA LEU A 355 -1.55 -13.77 16.50
C LEU A 355 -2.08 -12.72 15.53
N ALA A 356 -1.19 -12.17 14.71
CA ALA A 356 -1.57 -11.55 13.44
C ALA A 356 -1.10 -12.41 12.27
N VAL A 357 -2.01 -12.73 11.36
CA VAL A 357 -1.74 -13.53 10.16
C VAL A 357 -1.80 -12.62 8.94
N VAL A 358 -0.64 -12.07 8.58
CA VAL A 358 -0.46 -11.11 7.49
C VAL A 358 0.22 -11.82 6.33
N THR A 359 -0.58 -12.53 5.52
CA THR A 359 -0.07 -13.47 4.51
C THR A 359 -0.40 -13.08 3.05
N PRO A 360 -0.11 -11.84 2.59
CA PRO A 360 -0.35 -11.48 1.19
C PRO A 360 0.52 -12.30 0.24
N LEU A 361 -0.02 -12.66 -0.93
CA LEU A 361 0.74 -13.29 -2.01
C LEU A 361 1.80 -12.33 -2.57
N ARG A 362 1.47 -11.04 -2.65
CA ARG A 362 2.38 -9.93 -2.96
C ARG A 362 1.87 -8.65 -2.32
N ASP A 363 2.77 -7.86 -1.71
CA ASP A 363 2.42 -6.57 -1.13
C ASP A 363 3.63 -5.63 -1.15
N GLY A 364 3.43 -4.37 -1.52
CA GLY A 364 4.52 -3.41 -1.64
C GLY A 364 5.22 -3.14 -0.30
N MET A 365 4.46 -3.12 0.79
CA MET A 365 4.98 -2.99 2.16
C MET A 365 4.16 -3.81 3.15
N ASN A 366 2.87 -3.50 3.28
CA ASN A 366 1.96 -3.94 4.35
C ASN A 366 2.16 -3.22 5.70
N LEU A 367 1.43 -2.12 5.89
CA LEU A 367 1.44 -1.35 7.14
C LEU A 367 0.74 -2.04 8.30
N VAL A 368 -0.19 -2.96 8.03
CA VAL A 368 -0.91 -3.73 9.07
C VAL A 368 0.07 -4.56 9.91
N ALA A 369 1.11 -5.12 9.28
CA ALA A 369 2.19 -5.80 10.00
C ALA A 369 2.90 -4.88 10.99
N LYS A 370 3.24 -3.65 10.59
CA LYS A 370 3.90 -2.65 11.44
C LYS A 370 2.97 -2.17 12.56
N GLU A 371 1.71 -1.92 12.23
CA GLU A 371 0.67 -1.52 13.18
C GLU A 371 0.43 -2.59 14.25
N TYR A 372 0.39 -3.87 13.86
CA TYR A 372 0.24 -4.97 14.81
C TYR A 372 1.37 -4.99 15.86
N ILE A 373 2.63 -4.86 15.41
CA ILE A 373 3.79 -4.81 16.31
C ILE A 373 3.74 -3.62 17.25
N ALA A 374 3.40 -2.43 16.74
CA ALA A 374 3.28 -1.21 17.54
C ALA A 374 2.13 -1.28 18.57
N ALA A 375 1.08 -2.07 18.30
CA ALA A 375 -0.07 -2.19 19.20
C ALA A 375 0.16 -3.10 20.42
N GLN A 376 1.16 -3.99 20.39
CA GLN A 376 1.31 -5.04 21.40
C GLN A 376 1.66 -4.50 22.80
N ASP A 377 1.33 -5.29 23.84
CA ASP A 377 1.83 -5.04 25.20
C ASP A 377 3.23 -5.63 25.35
N PRO A 378 4.27 -4.85 25.73
CA PRO A 378 5.63 -5.37 25.95
C PRO A 378 5.69 -6.55 26.93
N ARG A 379 4.75 -6.63 27.87
CA ARG A 379 4.76 -7.65 28.93
C ARG A 379 4.19 -8.98 28.46
N ASP A 380 3.32 -8.99 27.46
CA ASP A 380 2.72 -10.19 26.90
C ASP A 380 2.37 -9.99 25.40
N PRO A 381 3.38 -9.80 24.53
CA PRO A 381 3.14 -9.46 23.14
C PRO A 381 2.72 -10.68 22.31
N GLY A 382 1.78 -10.51 21.38
CA GLY A 382 1.46 -11.55 20.41
C GLY A 382 2.54 -11.76 19.34
N VAL A 383 2.28 -12.70 18.43
CA VAL A 383 3.22 -13.12 17.38
C VAL A 383 2.73 -12.71 16.00
N LEU A 384 3.62 -12.12 15.21
CA LEU A 384 3.37 -11.78 13.82
C LEU A 384 3.78 -12.95 12.91
N ILE A 385 2.82 -13.45 12.13
CA ILE A 385 3.03 -14.38 11.02
C ILE A 385 2.95 -13.56 9.74
N LEU A 386 4.03 -13.55 8.97
CA LEU A 386 4.23 -12.60 7.87
C LEU A 386 4.60 -13.32 6.57
N SER A 387 3.91 -13.01 5.48
CA SER A 387 4.36 -13.46 4.17
C SER A 387 5.74 -12.90 3.84
N ARG A 388 6.66 -13.76 3.40
CA ARG A 388 7.95 -13.35 2.82
C ARG A 388 7.83 -12.49 1.55
N PHE A 389 6.62 -12.35 1.00
CA PHE A 389 6.32 -11.55 -0.18
C PHE A 389 5.66 -10.19 0.14
N ALA A 390 5.55 -9.83 1.41
CA ALA A 390 5.27 -8.46 1.83
C ALA A 390 6.58 -7.67 1.92
N GLY A 391 6.61 -6.42 1.45
CA GLY A 391 7.80 -5.57 1.58
C GLY A 391 8.30 -5.40 3.02
N ALA A 392 7.40 -5.42 4.01
CA ALA A 392 7.75 -5.38 5.43
C ALA A 392 8.61 -6.58 5.87
N ALA A 393 8.61 -7.71 5.16
CA ALA A 393 9.42 -8.87 5.49
C ALA A 393 10.93 -8.63 5.32
N GLU A 394 11.34 -7.65 4.49
CA GLU A 394 12.75 -7.26 4.39
C GLU A 394 13.27 -6.63 5.70
N GLU A 395 12.38 -6.00 6.48
CA GLU A 395 12.70 -5.36 7.76
C GLU A 395 12.38 -6.27 8.94
N LEU A 396 11.19 -6.88 8.94
CA LEU A 396 10.60 -7.65 10.05
C LEU A 396 11.04 -9.13 10.03
N THR A 397 12.35 -9.35 10.13
CA THR A 397 12.97 -10.69 10.01
C THR A 397 12.69 -11.63 11.17
N GLU A 398 12.33 -11.12 12.35
CA GLU A 398 12.01 -11.92 13.54
C GLU A 398 10.53 -12.34 13.62
N ALA A 399 9.71 -11.91 12.66
CA ALA A 399 8.38 -12.48 12.46
C ALA A 399 8.49 -13.95 12.05
N LEU A 400 7.43 -14.73 12.27
CA LEU A 400 7.32 -16.06 11.67
C LEU A 400 7.02 -15.88 10.17
N GLN A 401 8.09 -15.83 9.37
CA GLN A 401 7.95 -15.63 7.94
C GLN A 401 7.52 -16.91 7.25
N VAL A 402 6.49 -16.82 6.41
CA VAL A 402 5.89 -17.97 5.73
C VAL A 402 5.80 -17.77 4.22
N ASN A 403 5.78 -18.86 3.47
CA ASN A 403 5.31 -18.86 2.10
C ASN A 403 3.77 -18.94 2.05
N PRO A 404 3.05 -17.88 1.64
CA PRO A 404 1.59 -17.89 1.63
C PRO A 404 0.96 -18.85 0.60
N TYR A 405 1.75 -19.44 -0.31
CA TYR A 405 1.29 -20.50 -1.20
C TYR A 405 1.19 -21.87 -0.51
N ASP A 406 1.81 -22.01 0.66
CA ASP A 406 1.74 -23.21 1.48
C ASP A 406 0.83 -22.97 2.69
N SER A 407 -0.42 -23.45 2.59
CA SER A 407 -1.39 -23.31 3.66
C SER A 407 -1.05 -24.16 4.89
N ASP A 408 -0.22 -25.22 4.76
CA ASP A 408 0.27 -26.00 5.90
C ASP A 408 1.34 -25.21 6.66
N GLU A 409 2.25 -24.53 5.95
CA GLU A 409 3.27 -23.67 6.57
C GLU A 409 2.62 -22.52 7.38
N ILE A 410 1.54 -21.92 6.87
CA ILE A 410 0.78 -20.91 7.63
C ILE A 410 0.16 -21.54 8.89
N ALA A 411 -0.44 -22.73 8.77
CA ALA A 411 -1.07 -23.43 9.89
C ALA A 411 -0.04 -23.83 10.96
N GLU A 412 1.13 -24.31 10.55
CA GLU A 412 2.24 -24.64 11.43
C GLU A 412 2.78 -23.39 12.13
N ALA A 413 2.94 -22.27 11.41
CA ALA A 413 3.35 -21.00 12.03
C ALA A 413 2.32 -20.49 13.05
N MET A 414 1.01 -20.71 12.82
CA MET A 414 -0.04 -20.43 13.81
C MET A 414 0.11 -21.31 15.06
N HIS A 415 0.41 -22.59 14.87
CA HIS A 415 0.68 -23.50 15.99
C HIS A 415 1.90 -23.04 16.80
N ILE A 416 3.03 -22.79 16.12
CA ILE A 416 4.26 -22.29 16.75
C ILE A 416 3.98 -20.99 17.50
N GLY A 417 3.33 -20.01 16.88
CA GLY A 417 3.07 -18.71 17.51
C GLY A 417 2.16 -18.78 18.74
N LEU A 418 1.21 -19.72 18.77
CA LEU A 418 0.36 -19.94 19.94
C LEU A 418 1.09 -20.66 21.08
N SER A 419 1.91 -21.64 20.73
CA SER A 419 2.72 -22.42 21.66
C SER A 419 4.04 -21.75 22.05
N MET A 420 4.31 -20.55 21.53
CA MET A 420 5.54 -19.81 21.80
C MET A 420 5.59 -19.29 23.24
N GLU A 421 6.68 -19.63 23.94
CA GLU A 421 6.96 -19.19 25.29
C GLU A 421 7.04 -17.65 25.39
N LEU A 422 6.73 -17.13 26.57
CA LEU A 422 6.64 -15.68 26.79
C LEU A 422 7.97 -14.96 26.48
N GLU A 423 9.08 -15.54 26.91
CA GLU A 423 10.42 -14.97 26.74
C GLU A 423 10.77 -14.80 25.26
N GLU A 424 10.49 -15.82 24.43
CA GLU A 424 10.74 -15.78 22.99
C GLU A 424 9.85 -14.72 22.31
N ARG A 425 8.56 -14.64 22.67
CA ARG A 425 7.65 -13.61 22.14
C ARG A 425 8.14 -12.21 22.46
N GLN A 426 8.56 -11.98 23.71
CA GLN A 426 9.10 -10.70 24.14
C GLN A 426 10.39 -10.35 23.40
N GLU A 427 11.27 -11.32 23.15
CA GLU A 427 12.51 -11.12 22.40
C GLU A 427 12.24 -10.73 20.95
N ARG A 428 11.42 -11.52 20.24
CA ARG A 428 11.02 -11.22 18.85
C ARG A 428 10.33 -9.87 18.77
N TRP A 429 9.36 -9.61 19.63
CA TRP A 429 8.65 -8.33 19.67
C TRP A 429 9.60 -7.17 19.93
N ARG A 430 10.55 -7.26 20.87
CA ARG A 430 11.53 -6.20 21.14
C ARG A 430 12.35 -5.85 19.88
N SER A 431 12.81 -6.86 19.14
CA SER A 431 13.55 -6.63 17.88
C SER A 431 12.67 -5.96 16.83
N LEU A 432 11.46 -6.50 16.59
CA LEU A 432 10.51 -5.98 15.61
C LEU A 432 10.08 -4.55 15.94
N HIS A 433 9.74 -4.28 17.20
CA HIS A 433 9.31 -2.98 17.68
C HIS A 433 10.42 -1.94 17.50
N LYS A 434 11.68 -2.27 17.82
CA LYS A 434 12.82 -1.37 17.57
C LYS A 434 12.92 -0.95 16.11
N LYS A 435 12.71 -1.89 15.17
CA LYS A 435 12.74 -1.60 13.72
C LYS A 435 11.56 -0.74 13.29
N VAL A 436 10.36 -1.05 13.77
CA VAL A 436 9.13 -0.28 13.47
C VAL A 436 9.23 1.14 14.01
N SER A 437 9.72 1.33 15.24
CA SER A 437 9.93 2.66 15.84
C SER A 437 11.04 3.46 15.17
N ALA A 438 12.08 2.80 14.62
CA ALA A 438 13.16 3.48 13.91
C ALA A 438 12.77 3.89 12.48
N ASN A 439 11.91 3.11 11.82
CA ASN A 439 11.44 3.40 10.46
C ASN A 439 10.03 4.01 10.46
N THR A 440 9.95 5.31 10.77
CA THR A 440 8.69 6.05 10.86
C THR A 440 8.22 6.64 9.53
N ALA A 441 6.94 7.02 9.47
CA ALA A 441 6.37 7.79 8.36
C ALA A 441 7.10 9.14 8.14
N GLN A 442 7.47 9.81 9.23
CA GLN A 442 8.27 11.03 9.19
C GLN A 442 9.66 10.81 8.57
N ARG A 443 10.32 9.70 8.94
CA ARG A 443 11.63 9.33 8.37
C ARG A 443 11.51 9.14 6.85
N PHE A 444 10.51 8.39 6.40
CA PHE A 444 10.21 8.19 4.98
C PHE A 444 10.07 9.53 4.24
N CYS A 445 9.29 10.46 4.77
CA CYS A 445 9.14 11.79 4.17
C CYS A 445 10.46 12.57 4.12
N THR A 446 11.22 12.55 5.22
CA THR A 446 12.49 13.28 5.33
C THR A 446 13.54 12.75 4.37
N VAL A 447 13.67 11.42 4.27
CA VAL A 447 14.66 10.75 3.41
C VAL A 447 14.33 11.00 1.93
N PHE A 448 13.09 10.76 1.51
CA PHE A 448 12.69 10.98 0.13
C PHE A 448 12.88 12.45 -0.28
N LEU A 449 12.41 13.40 0.55
CA LEU A 449 12.54 14.82 0.25
C LEU A 449 14.02 15.25 0.22
N LYS A 450 14.88 14.70 1.08
CA LYS A 450 16.33 14.96 1.04
C LYS A 450 16.94 14.56 -0.31
N HIS A 451 16.56 13.41 -0.87
CA HIS A 451 17.00 12.99 -2.20
C HIS A 451 16.45 13.91 -3.29
N LEU A 452 15.16 14.26 -3.23
CA LEU A 452 14.51 15.08 -4.23
C LEU A 452 15.03 16.53 -4.24
N VAL A 453 15.47 17.06 -3.09
CA VAL A 453 16.04 18.41 -3.01
C VAL A 453 17.56 18.49 -3.18
N HIS A 454 18.25 17.35 -3.39
CA HIS A 454 19.71 17.32 -3.45
C HIS A 454 20.26 18.08 -4.69
N PRO A 455 21.32 18.91 -4.57
CA PRO A 455 21.82 19.76 -5.66
C PRO A 455 22.44 19.01 -6.84
N GLU A 456 23.02 17.83 -6.59
CA GLU A 456 23.77 17.04 -7.59
C GLU A 456 22.93 16.52 -8.78
N ILE A 457 21.60 16.67 -8.73
CA ILE A 457 20.69 16.29 -9.83
C ILE A 457 20.50 17.47 -10.81
N ASN A 458 21.28 18.54 -10.68
CA ASN A 458 21.14 19.74 -11.50
C ASN A 458 22.46 20.19 -12.16
N PRO A 459 22.96 19.50 -13.20
CA PRO A 459 23.74 20.15 -14.23
C PRO A 459 22.77 20.69 -15.31
N GLU A 460 23.10 21.86 -15.85
CA GLU A 460 22.30 22.65 -16.80
C GLU A 460 21.50 21.81 -17.81
N ARG A 461 20.17 21.99 -17.80
CA ARG A 461 19.25 21.24 -18.66
C ARG A 461 19.29 21.80 -20.09
N PRO A 462 19.64 21.00 -21.12
CA PRO A 462 19.34 21.39 -22.48
C PRO A 462 17.82 21.41 -22.67
N THR A 463 17.30 22.47 -23.29
CA THR A 463 15.91 22.53 -23.72
C THR A 463 15.64 21.38 -24.70
N LEU A 464 14.74 20.46 -24.33
CA LEU A 464 14.21 19.47 -25.26
C LEU A 464 13.53 20.22 -26.42
N ARG A 465 14.24 20.45 -27.52
CA ARG A 465 13.60 20.73 -28.79
C ARG A 465 12.88 19.45 -29.21
N ALA A 466 11.60 19.58 -29.51
CA ALA A 466 10.77 18.51 -30.04
C ALA A 466 11.49 17.85 -31.23
N ILE A 467 11.87 16.58 -31.08
CA ILE A 467 12.25 15.75 -32.21
C ILE A 467 10.97 14.99 -32.59
N SER A 468 10.50 15.30 -33.79
CA SER A 468 9.37 14.71 -34.52
C SER A 468 9.44 13.20 -34.64
#